data_AF-A0A965WWZ1-F1
#
_entry.id   AF-A0A965WWZ1-F1
#
_cell.length_a   1.000
_cell.length_b   1.000
_cell.length_c   1.000
_cell.angle_alpha   90.00
_cell.angle_beta   90.00
_cell.angle_gamma   90.00
#
_symmetry.space_group_name_H-M   'P 1'
#
loop_
_entity.id
_entity.type
_entity.pdbx_description
1 polymer ?
#
loop_
_entity_poly.entity_id
_entity_poly.type
_entity_poly.pdbx_seq_one_letter_code
_entity_poly.pdbx_strand_id
1 'polypeptide(L)'
;HAALHRALYEYQGPVAVRYPRGGELAFREDTMANNVAVVRAGSDITIVSYGILLNEAISAAQMLQENGFSTEIIKLNELTGGYEEALASVRKTGRVVVAEECVEAGCVAQTFALALSEAGVFPRAFRAVNLGNRFIPQASVRELYARYGIDANGIADAAREALKHD
;
A
#
# COMPACT_ATOMS: atom_id res chain seq x y z
N HIS A 1 -16.48 8.34 -2.54
CA HIS A 1 -17.88 7.97 -2.90
C HIS A 1 -18.01 6.61 -3.60
N ALA A 2 -17.14 6.26 -4.55
CA ALA A 2 -17.25 5.03 -5.34
C ALA A 2 -17.27 3.72 -4.53
N ALA A 3 -16.47 3.61 -3.45
CA ALA A 3 -16.48 2.40 -2.60
C ALA A 3 -17.84 2.15 -1.92
N LEU A 4 -18.53 3.21 -1.49
CA LEU A 4 -19.87 3.09 -0.89
C LEU A 4 -20.92 2.69 -1.92
N HIS A 5 -20.83 3.23 -3.14
CA HIS A 5 -21.72 2.84 -4.23
C HIS A 5 -21.60 1.35 -4.53
N ARG A 6 -20.37 0.86 -4.72
CA ARG A 6 -20.08 -0.56 -4.96
C ARG A 6 -20.59 -1.44 -3.82
N ALA A 7 -20.38 -1.03 -2.57
CA ALA A 7 -20.89 -1.74 -1.39
C ALA A 7 -22.43 -1.87 -1.35
N LEU A 8 -23.16 -0.83 -1.77
CA LEU A 8 -24.63 -0.80 -1.73
C LEU A 8 -25.29 -1.52 -2.90
N TYR A 9 -24.68 -1.49 -4.08
CA TYR A 9 -25.35 -1.89 -5.32
C TYR A 9 -24.73 -3.11 -5.99
N GLU A 10 -23.48 -3.47 -5.70
CA GLU A 10 -22.76 -4.53 -6.43
C GLU A 10 -22.46 -5.76 -5.56
N TYR A 11 -22.32 -5.62 -4.25
CA TYR A 11 -22.07 -6.75 -3.35
C TYR A 11 -23.35 -7.34 -2.75
N GLN A 12 -23.40 -8.68 -2.68
CA GLN A 12 -24.44 -9.43 -1.99
C GLN A 12 -23.87 -9.99 -0.68
N GLY A 13 -24.02 -9.25 0.41
CA GLY A 13 -23.51 -9.65 1.72
C GLY A 13 -22.97 -8.50 2.57
N PRO A 14 -22.41 -8.80 3.74
CA PRO A 14 -21.83 -7.78 4.61
C PRO A 14 -20.58 -7.15 4.00
N VAL A 15 -20.52 -5.83 3.99
CA VAL A 15 -19.37 -5.05 3.51
C VAL A 15 -18.93 -4.06 4.58
N ALA A 16 -17.62 -3.96 4.80
CA ALA A 16 -17.02 -2.95 5.66
C ALA A 16 -16.29 -1.90 4.81
N VAL A 17 -16.70 -0.63 4.94
CA VAL A 17 -16.01 0.50 4.30
C VAL A 17 -15.30 1.30 5.37
N ARG A 18 -13.96 1.29 5.36
CA ARG A 18 -13.11 2.04 6.31
C ARG A 18 -12.64 3.34 5.68
N TYR A 19 -12.77 4.44 6.43
CA TYR A 19 -12.21 5.74 6.07
C TYR A 19 -11.72 6.45 7.34
N PRO A 20 -10.61 7.19 7.27
CA PRO A 20 -10.09 7.92 8.41
C PRO A 20 -10.89 9.20 8.66
N ARG A 21 -10.72 9.77 9.86
CA ARG A 21 -11.16 11.13 10.14
C ARG A 21 -10.29 12.11 9.33
N GLY A 22 -10.91 12.97 8.54
CA GLY A 22 -10.19 13.96 7.73
C GLY A 22 -10.94 14.27 6.43
N GLY A 23 -10.26 14.97 5.53
CA GLY A 23 -10.74 15.25 4.18
C GLY A 23 -9.98 14.46 3.13
N GLU A 24 -10.44 14.57 1.88
CA GLU A 24 -9.71 14.04 0.73
C GLU A 24 -8.40 14.81 0.51
N LEU A 25 -7.35 14.07 0.15
CA LEU A 25 -6.01 14.61 -0.13
C LEU A 25 -5.82 14.81 -1.66
N ALA A 26 -4.57 14.71 -2.13
CA ALA A 26 -4.19 15.02 -3.50
C ALA A 26 -4.66 13.95 -4.50
N PHE A 27 -4.57 12.66 -4.16
CA PHE A 27 -5.07 11.59 -5.01
C PHE A 27 -6.60 11.53 -5.00
N ARG A 28 -7.23 11.71 -6.17
CA ARG A 28 -8.69 11.78 -6.34
C ARG A 28 -9.24 10.93 -7.48
N GLU A 29 -8.39 10.15 -8.14
CA GLU A 29 -8.84 9.29 -9.24
C GLU A 29 -9.75 8.17 -8.72
N ASP A 30 -10.82 7.90 -9.45
CA ASP A 30 -11.69 6.76 -9.17
C ASP A 30 -11.07 5.49 -9.77
N THR A 31 -10.62 4.62 -8.88
CA THR A 31 -10.00 3.34 -9.21
C THR A 31 -10.90 2.15 -8.91
N MET A 32 -12.13 2.37 -8.46
CA MET A 32 -12.98 1.32 -7.89
C MET A 32 -13.52 0.29 -8.89
N ALA A 33 -13.34 0.55 -10.19
CA ALA A 33 -13.66 -0.40 -11.27
C ALA A 33 -12.93 -1.74 -11.12
N ASN A 34 -11.76 -1.75 -10.47
CA ASN A 34 -10.98 -2.96 -10.21
C ASN A 34 -10.69 -3.10 -8.69
N ASN A 35 -10.47 -4.33 -8.23
CA ASN A 35 -10.08 -4.60 -6.83
C ASN A 35 -8.71 -4.02 -6.50
N VAL A 36 -7.83 -4.01 -7.50
CA VAL A 36 -6.47 -3.47 -7.42
C VAL A 36 -6.26 -2.54 -8.60
N ALA A 37 -5.58 -1.42 -8.36
CA ALA A 37 -5.25 -0.46 -9.40
C ALA A 37 -3.76 -0.11 -9.38
N VAL A 38 -3.14 -0.15 -10.56
CA VAL A 38 -1.83 0.46 -10.80
C VAL A 38 -2.05 1.96 -10.96
N VAL A 39 -1.71 2.74 -9.93
CA VAL A 39 -1.89 4.21 -9.97
C VAL A 39 -0.65 4.93 -10.50
N ARG A 40 0.49 4.23 -10.53
CA ARG A 40 1.73 4.69 -11.17
C ARG A 40 2.51 3.48 -11.65
N ALA A 41 2.89 3.46 -12.93
CA ALA A 41 3.74 2.41 -13.48
C ALA A 41 5.20 2.59 -13.03
N GLY A 42 5.89 1.47 -12.77
CA GLY A 42 7.32 1.45 -12.49
C GLY A 42 7.94 0.07 -12.74
N SER A 43 9.26 -0.05 -12.50
CA SER A 43 10.05 -1.23 -12.86
C SER A 43 10.96 -1.77 -11.77
N ASP A 44 11.37 -0.97 -10.78
CA ASP A 44 12.46 -1.35 -9.88
C ASP A 44 11.96 -1.88 -8.54
N ILE A 45 10.81 -1.38 -8.10
CA ILE A 45 10.13 -1.77 -6.87
C ILE A 45 8.62 -1.45 -6.95
N THR A 46 7.80 -2.30 -6.33
CA THR A 46 6.38 -2.06 -6.12
C THR A 46 6.12 -1.57 -4.70
N ILE A 47 5.35 -0.48 -4.54
CA ILE A 47 4.76 -0.09 -3.25
C ILE A 47 3.26 -0.37 -3.33
N VAL A 48 2.78 -1.23 -2.43
CA VAL A 48 1.36 -1.54 -2.25
C VAL A 48 0.83 -0.72 -1.08
N SER A 49 -0.26 0.01 -1.27
CA SER A 49 -0.93 0.77 -0.21
C SER A 49 -2.43 0.84 -0.44
N TYR A 50 -3.15 1.48 0.48
CA TYR A 50 -4.59 1.70 0.40
C TYR A 50 -5.03 2.89 1.26
N GLY A 51 -6.27 3.33 1.05
CA GLY A 51 -6.85 4.46 1.77
C GLY A 51 -6.04 5.76 1.55
N ILE A 52 -5.98 6.60 2.59
CA ILE A 52 -5.31 7.91 2.48
C ILE A 52 -3.78 7.81 2.47
N LEU A 53 -3.23 6.71 3.02
CA LEU A 53 -1.78 6.49 3.10
C LEU A 53 -1.14 6.34 1.71
N LEU A 54 -1.95 6.05 0.69
CA LEU A 54 -1.53 6.10 -0.71
C LEU A 54 -0.85 7.42 -1.09
N ASN A 55 -1.25 8.55 -0.50
CA ASN A 55 -0.62 9.84 -0.78
C ASN A 55 0.85 9.86 -0.32
N GLU A 56 1.15 9.27 0.84
CA GLU A 56 2.52 9.10 1.33
C GLU A 56 3.31 8.15 0.44
N ALA A 57 2.68 7.07 -0.05
CA ALA A 57 3.31 6.15 -1.01
C ALA A 57 3.64 6.84 -2.35
N ILE A 58 2.76 7.71 -2.86
CA ILE A 58 3.01 8.51 -4.08
C ILE A 58 4.16 9.50 -3.84
N SER A 59 4.18 10.18 -2.70
CA SER A 59 5.29 11.08 -2.33
C SER A 59 6.61 10.33 -2.16
N ALA A 60 6.61 9.14 -1.56
CA ALA A 60 7.79 8.27 -1.50
C ALA A 60 8.28 7.88 -2.91
N ALA A 61 7.36 7.59 -3.82
CA ALA A 61 7.67 7.30 -5.22
C ALA A 61 8.37 8.47 -5.94
N GLN A 62 7.99 9.71 -5.61
CA GLN A 62 8.63 10.92 -6.13
C GLN A 62 10.07 11.05 -5.58
N MET A 63 10.26 10.87 -4.27
CA MET A 63 11.59 10.88 -3.66
C MET A 63 12.51 9.79 -4.24
N LEU A 64 11.98 8.59 -4.51
CA LEU A 64 12.75 7.50 -5.14
C LEU A 64 13.12 7.84 -6.59
N GLN A 65 12.22 8.48 -7.33
CA GLN A 65 12.46 8.94 -8.70
C GLN A 65 13.61 9.95 -8.78
N GLU A 66 13.70 10.87 -7.82
CA GLU A 66 14.82 11.83 -7.70
C GLU A 66 16.16 11.14 -7.50
N ASN A 67 16.16 9.90 -6.98
CA ASN A 67 17.33 9.05 -6.80
C ASN A 67 17.52 8.04 -7.94
N GLY A 68 16.78 8.18 -9.04
CA GLY A 68 16.91 7.34 -10.24
C GLY A 68 16.13 6.02 -10.22
N PHE A 69 15.27 5.79 -9.22
CA PHE A 69 14.47 4.57 -9.11
C PHE A 69 13.04 4.74 -9.64
N SER A 70 12.64 3.82 -10.50
CA SER A 70 11.31 3.69 -11.09
C SER A 70 10.39 2.87 -10.17
N THR A 71 9.51 3.56 -9.45
CA THR A 71 8.63 2.93 -8.44
C THR A 71 7.20 2.76 -8.94
N GLU A 72 6.73 1.51 -8.96
CA GLU A 72 5.33 1.17 -9.24
C GLU A 72 4.48 1.35 -7.99
N ILE A 73 3.34 2.04 -8.11
CA ILE A 73 2.39 2.21 -7.00
C ILE A 73 1.11 1.44 -7.29
N ILE A 74 0.77 0.57 -6.34
CA ILE A 74 -0.44 -0.22 -6.32
C ILE A 74 -1.36 0.28 -5.22
N LYS A 75 -2.60 0.57 -5.60
CA LYS A 75 -3.68 0.84 -4.67
C LYS A 75 -4.59 -0.39 -4.55
N LEU A 76 -4.75 -0.89 -3.34
CA LEU A 76 -5.78 -1.89 -3.04
C LEU A 76 -7.10 -1.16 -2.76
N ASN A 77 -8.12 -1.44 -3.57
CA ASN A 77 -9.49 -0.98 -3.33
C ASN A 77 -10.29 -2.00 -2.50
N GLU A 78 -9.94 -3.28 -2.62
CA GLU A 78 -10.46 -4.37 -1.79
C GLU A 78 -9.29 -5.02 -1.03
N LEU A 79 -9.43 -5.14 0.30
CA LEU A 79 -8.36 -5.68 1.15
C LEU A 79 -8.49 -7.19 1.36
N THR A 80 -9.61 -7.80 1.00
CA THR A 80 -9.97 -9.20 1.27
C THR A 80 -9.51 -10.19 0.19
N GLY A 81 -8.94 -9.71 -0.92
CA GLY A 81 -8.42 -10.56 -1.99
C GLY A 81 -8.42 -9.87 -3.35
N GLY A 82 -8.35 -10.67 -4.43
CA GLY A 82 -8.28 -10.17 -5.80
C GLY A 82 -6.96 -9.45 -6.09
N TYR A 83 -5.84 -10.06 -5.68
CA TYR A 83 -4.51 -9.45 -5.75
C TYR A 83 -3.79 -9.69 -7.09
N GLU A 84 -4.44 -10.22 -8.11
CA GLU A 84 -3.82 -10.66 -9.36
C GLU A 84 -2.92 -9.59 -9.99
N GLU A 85 -3.41 -8.35 -10.09
CA GLU A 85 -2.63 -7.22 -10.61
C GLU A 85 -1.45 -6.87 -9.70
N ALA A 86 -1.64 -6.89 -8.38
CA ALA A 86 -0.57 -6.63 -7.42
C ALA A 86 0.53 -7.69 -7.50
N LEU A 87 0.16 -8.97 -7.63
CA LEU A 87 1.08 -10.09 -7.82
C LEU A 87 1.85 -9.95 -9.14
N ALA A 88 1.17 -9.55 -10.22
CA ALA A 88 1.82 -9.28 -11.51
C ALA A 88 2.84 -8.13 -11.40
N SER A 89 2.50 -7.07 -10.68
CA SER A 89 3.41 -5.96 -10.37
C SER A 89 4.65 -6.43 -9.60
N VAL A 90 4.47 -7.25 -8.57
CA VAL A 90 5.61 -7.79 -7.80
C VAL A 90 6.46 -8.74 -8.64
N ARG A 91 5.88 -9.55 -9.54
CA ARG A 91 6.66 -10.35 -10.50
C ARG A 91 7.51 -9.47 -11.42
N LYS A 92 6.95 -8.35 -11.88
CA LYS A 92 7.63 -7.41 -12.78
C LYS A 92 8.79 -6.70 -12.08
N THR A 93 8.58 -6.17 -10.89
CA THR A 93 9.56 -5.34 -10.18
C THR A 93 10.54 -6.16 -9.32
N GLY A 94 10.11 -7.35 -8.90
CA GLY A 94 10.90 -8.29 -8.10
C GLY A 94 11.11 -7.88 -6.64
N ARG A 95 10.53 -6.76 -6.19
CA ARG A 95 10.68 -6.22 -4.82
C ARG A 95 9.38 -5.54 -4.41
N VAL A 96 9.03 -5.61 -3.13
CA VAL A 96 7.79 -5.00 -2.63
C VAL A 96 7.90 -4.40 -1.24
N VAL A 97 7.31 -3.22 -1.09
CA VAL A 97 6.95 -2.60 0.19
C VAL A 97 5.43 -2.58 0.30
N VAL A 98 4.88 -3.07 1.40
CA VAL A 98 3.45 -2.93 1.73
C VAL A 98 3.32 -1.88 2.83
N ALA A 99 2.76 -0.71 2.51
CA ALA A 99 2.61 0.42 3.41
C ALA A 99 1.15 0.58 3.86
N GLU A 100 0.91 0.48 5.16
CA GLU A 100 -0.44 0.47 5.73
C GLU A 100 -0.54 1.17 7.09
N GLU A 101 -1.68 1.85 7.31
CA GLU A 101 -2.04 2.46 8.59
C GLU A 101 -2.81 1.42 9.43
N CYS A 102 -2.13 0.37 9.85
CA CYS A 102 -2.68 -0.71 10.67
C CYS A 102 -1.63 -1.25 11.65
N VAL A 103 -2.07 -1.98 12.67
CA VAL A 103 -1.16 -2.78 13.50
C VAL A 103 -0.61 -3.95 12.70
N GLU A 104 0.53 -4.49 13.13
CA GLU A 104 1.21 -5.59 12.43
C GLU A 104 0.42 -6.91 12.42
N ALA A 105 -0.30 -7.21 13.50
CA ALA A 105 -1.06 -8.46 13.62
C ALA A 105 -2.31 -8.44 12.72
N GLY A 106 -2.40 -9.40 11.79
CA GLY A 106 -3.53 -9.50 10.85
C GLY A 106 -3.53 -8.41 9.77
N CYS A 107 -2.38 -7.77 9.56
CA CYS A 107 -2.21 -6.70 8.60
C CYS A 107 -2.31 -7.18 7.15
N VAL A 108 -2.52 -6.26 6.21
CA VAL A 108 -2.61 -6.62 4.79
C VAL A 108 -1.31 -7.21 4.28
N ALA A 109 -0.16 -6.73 4.76
CA ALA A 109 1.14 -7.28 4.41
C ALA A 109 1.26 -8.78 4.72
N GLN A 110 0.66 -9.28 5.82
CA GLN A 110 0.66 -10.71 6.16
C GLN A 110 -0.18 -11.52 5.15
N THR A 111 -1.41 -11.08 4.87
CA THR A 111 -2.28 -11.74 3.89
C THR A 111 -1.70 -11.69 2.48
N PHE A 112 -1.08 -10.56 2.10
CA PHE A 112 -0.44 -10.39 0.81
C PHE A 112 0.82 -11.25 0.67
N ALA A 113 1.61 -11.42 1.74
CA ALA A 113 2.75 -12.35 1.76
C ALA A 113 2.30 -13.80 1.56
N LEU A 114 1.18 -14.21 2.16
CA LEU A 114 0.58 -15.53 1.90
C LEU A 114 0.17 -15.67 0.44
N ALA A 115 -0.55 -14.69 -0.11
CA ALA A 115 -0.99 -14.70 -1.52
C ALA A 115 0.20 -14.75 -2.50
N LEU A 116 1.29 -14.04 -2.21
CA LEU A 116 2.55 -14.13 -2.96
C LEU A 116 3.08 -15.56 -2.96
N SER A 117 3.16 -16.18 -1.79
CA SER A 117 3.65 -17.57 -1.64
C SER A 117 2.77 -18.58 -2.38
N GLU A 118 1.44 -18.49 -2.24
CA GLU A 118 0.50 -19.38 -2.92
C GLU A 118 0.55 -19.23 -4.45
N ALA A 119 0.80 -18.01 -4.94
CA ALA A 119 0.93 -17.72 -6.36
C ALA A 119 2.34 -17.98 -6.93
N GLY A 120 3.26 -18.52 -6.12
CA GLY A 120 4.65 -18.80 -6.51
C GLY A 120 5.46 -17.55 -6.86
N VAL A 121 5.14 -16.41 -6.24
CA VAL A 121 5.81 -15.13 -6.44
C VAL A 121 6.73 -14.85 -5.25
N PHE A 122 8.04 -14.94 -5.48
CA PHE A 122 9.04 -14.75 -4.45
C PHE A 122 9.86 -13.48 -4.74
N PRO A 123 9.45 -12.30 -4.23
CA PRO A 123 10.25 -11.10 -4.39
C PRO A 123 11.57 -11.24 -3.64
N ARG A 124 12.63 -10.65 -4.19
CA ARG A 124 13.96 -10.62 -3.56
C ARG A 124 13.95 -9.87 -2.23
N ALA A 125 13.06 -8.90 -2.11
CA ALA A 125 12.80 -8.19 -0.87
C ALA A 125 11.30 -7.98 -0.67
N PHE A 126 10.85 -8.31 0.53
CA PHE A 126 9.53 -7.97 1.06
C PHE A 126 9.73 -7.12 2.32
N ARG A 127 9.00 -6.01 2.42
CA ARG A 127 8.98 -5.15 3.61
C ARG A 127 7.55 -4.74 3.94
N ALA A 128 7.18 -4.86 5.20
CA ALA A 128 5.94 -4.30 5.73
C ALA A 128 6.26 -2.99 6.46
N VAL A 129 5.53 -1.93 6.16
CA VAL A 129 5.60 -0.61 6.80
C VAL A 129 4.25 -0.35 7.44
N ASN A 130 4.17 -0.54 8.76
CA ASN A 130 2.94 -0.46 9.53
C ASN A 130 3.23 0.06 10.95
N LEU A 131 2.21 0.11 11.82
CA LEU A 131 2.32 0.69 13.17
C LEU A 131 3.02 -0.23 14.19
N GLY A 132 3.40 -1.45 13.80
CA GLY A 132 3.91 -2.49 14.70
C GLY A 132 2.84 -3.01 15.66
N ASN A 133 3.28 -3.74 16.69
CA ASN A 133 2.40 -4.26 17.74
C ASN A 133 2.46 -3.40 19.02
N ARG A 134 1.85 -2.21 18.98
CA ARG A 134 1.90 -1.25 20.10
C ARG A 134 0.68 -0.33 20.14
N PHE A 135 0.45 0.28 21.31
CA PHE A 135 -0.53 1.34 21.47
C PHE A 135 -0.03 2.65 20.86
N ILE A 136 -0.93 3.39 20.19
CA ILE A 136 -0.62 4.66 19.53
C ILE A 136 -1.06 5.82 20.43
N PRO A 137 -0.13 6.62 20.99
CA PRO A 137 -0.46 7.75 21.85
C PRO A 137 -1.02 8.92 21.04
N GLN A 138 -1.58 9.90 21.73
CA GLN A 138 -2.07 11.14 21.13
C GLN A 138 -0.92 11.96 20.49
N ALA A 139 -1.12 12.38 19.25
CA ALA A 139 -0.37 13.44 18.57
C ALA A 139 -1.14 13.82 17.30
N SER A 140 -0.62 14.78 16.51
CA SER A 140 -1.16 15.00 15.17
C SER A 140 -0.89 13.79 14.25
N VAL A 141 -1.74 13.57 13.25
CA VAL A 141 -1.57 12.48 12.28
C VAL A 141 -0.18 12.50 11.65
N ARG A 142 0.31 13.69 11.25
CA ARG A 142 1.64 13.88 10.66
C ARG A 142 2.76 13.45 11.60
N GLU A 143 2.68 13.83 12.89
CA GLU A 143 3.68 13.42 13.88
C GLU A 143 3.67 11.91 14.12
N LEU A 144 2.48 11.29 14.13
CA LEU A 144 2.36 9.84 14.27
C LEU A 144 2.93 9.13 13.04
N TYR A 145 2.62 9.59 11.83
CA TYR A 145 3.14 8.98 10.61
C TYR A 145 4.66 8.99 10.57
N ALA A 146 5.28 10.15 10.86
CA ALA A 146 6.73 10.28 10.94
C ALA A 146 7.32 9.42 12.08
N ARG A 147 6.69 9.42 13.26
CA ARG A 147 7.16 8.64 14.43
C ARG A 147 7.19 7.14 14.15
N TYR A 148 6.23 6.63 13.39
CA TYR A 148 6.11 5.21 13.08
C TYR A 148 6.65 4.83 11.70
N GLY A 149 7.24 5.80 10.97
CA GLY A 149 7.85 5.55 9.67
C GLY A 149 6.86 5.13 8.59
N ILE A 150 5.58 5.52 8.72
CA ILE A 150 4.55 5.29 7.70
C ILE A 150 4.32 6.54 6.82
N ASP A 151 5.09 7.61 7.05
CA ASP A 151 5.14 8.77 6.15
C ASP A 151 5.97 8.49 4.89
N ALA A 152 5.98 9.44 3.95
CA ALA A 152 6.71 9.32 2.70
C ALA A 152 8.21 9.01 2.91
N ASN A 153 8.84 9.58 3.94
CA ASN A 153 10.25 9.32 4.24
C ASN A 153 10.46 7.87 4.68
N GLY A 154 9.68 7.39 5.65
CA GLY A 154 9.78 6.01 6.15
C GLY A 154 9.48 4.97 5.07
N ILE A 155 8.48 5.22 4.22
CA ILE A 155 8.18 4.36 3.06
C ILE A 155 9.34 4.37 2.06
N ALA A 156 9.90 5.54 1.73
CA ALA A 156 11.04 5.65 0.83
C ALA A 156 12.29 4.96 1.38
N ASP A 157 12.55 5.05 2.68
CA ASP A 157 13.66 4.37 3.33
C ASP A 157 13.49 2.85 3.29
N ALA A 158 12.29 2.33 3.58
CA ALA A 158 12.00 0.92 3.45
C ALA A 158 12.19 0.42 2.01
N ALA A 159 11.80 1.22 1.02
CA ALA A 159 12.01 0.93 -0.39
C ALA A 159 13.51 0.93 -0.77
N ARG A 160 14.29 1.92 -0.30
CA ARG A 160 15.75 1.96 -0.49
C ARG A 160 16.44 0.74 0.11
N GLU A 161 16.04 0.32 1.31
CA GLU A 161 16.57 -0.91 1.92
C GLU A 161 16.20 -2.15 1.09
N ALA A 162 14.97 -2.24 0.59
CA ALA A 162 14.56 -3.34 -0.29
C ALA A 162 15.36 -3.38 -1.60
N LEU A 163 15.66 -2.21 -2.17
CA LEU A 163 16.43 -2.06 -3.42
C LEU A 163 17.89 -2.53 -3.30
N LYS A 164 18.47 -2.59 -2.09
CA LYS A 164 19.83 -3.12 -1.86
C LYS A 164 19.95 -4.65 -2.00
N HIS A 165 18.82 -5.36 -2.05
CA HIS A 165 18.81 -6.81 -2.21
C HIS A 165 18.77 -7.18 -3.70
N ASP A 166 19.83 -7.85 -4.16
CA ASP A 166 20.01 -8.37 -5.53
C ASP A 166 19.34 -9.71 -5.79
#